data_AF-A0A529NIC5-F1
#
_entry.id   AF-A0A529NIC5-F1
#
_cell.length_a   1.000
_cell.length_b   1.000
_cell.length_c   1.000
_cell.angle_alpha   90.00
_cell.angle_beta   90.00
_cell.angle_gamma   90.00
#
_symmetry.space_group_name_H-M   'P 1'
#
loop_
_entity.id
_entity.type
_entity.pdbx_description
1 polymer ?
#
loop_
_entity_poly.entity_id
_entity_poly.type
_entity_poly.pdbx_seq_one_letter_code
_entity_poly.pdbx_strand_id
1 'polypeptide(L)'
;MSDINPGPPDSGKPAPRQTDRWLEPGPTNALIIYILYLAGLVIGITGLVGIVLAYINRGKSGGFVESHYTFLIRTFWIGLLYALISV
;
A
#
# COMPACT_ATOMS: atom_id res chain seq x y z
N MET A 1 -55.47 18.24 -19.64
CA MET A 1 -55.47 16.94 -18.95
C MET A 1 -54.53 16.00 -19.69
N SER A 2 -53.25 16.01 -19.33
CA SER A 2 -52.26 14.93 -19.50
C SER A 2 -50.86 15.51 -19.36
N ASP A 3 -50.41 15.61 -18.10
CA ASP A 3 -49.02 15.85 -17.76
C ASP A 3 -48.17 14.69 -18.29
N ILE A 4 -47.46 14.90 -19.41
CA ILE A 4 -46.38 14.00 -19.80
C ILE A 4 -45.11 14.54 -19.16
N ASN A 5 -44.97 14.21 -17.87
CA ASN A 5 -43.69 14.19 -17.20
C ASN A 5 -43.10 12.78 -17.45
N PRO A 6 -42.16 12.60 -18.39
CA PRO A 6 -41.46 11.33 -18.49
C PRO A 6 -40.61 11.19 -17.23
N GLY A 7 -41.07 10.34 -16.31
CA GLY A 7 -40.27 9.96 -15.15
C GLY A 7 -38.87 9.49 -15.60
N PRO A 8 -37.83 9.69 -14.77
CA PRO A 8 -36.47 9.31 -15.12
C PRO A 8 -36.40 7.84 -15.56
N PRO A 9 -35.65 7.49 -16.62
CA PRO A 9 -35.49 6.11 -17.03
C PRO A 9 -34.85 5.30 -15.90
N ASP A 10 -35.63 4.33 -15.45
CA ASP A 10 -35.30 3.04 -14.88
C ASP A 10 -33.84 2.71 -14.50
N SER A 11 -33.74 2.28 -13.24
CA SER A 11 -32.66 1.54 -12.58
C SER A 11 -31.44 2.35 -12.13
N GLY A 12 -31.47 2.77 -10.85
CA GLY A 12 -30.38 3.40 -10.11
C GLY A 12 -29.16 2.50 -9.88
N LYS A 13 -28.56 1.96 -10.95
CA LYS A 13 -27.20 1.43 -10.93
C LYS A 13 -26.25 2.56 -11.32
N PRO A 14 -25.38 3.03 -10.41
CA PRO A 14 -24.35 4.00 -10.76
C PRO A 14 -23.51 3.50 -11.95
N ALA A 15 -23.11 4.39 -12.85
CA ALA A 15 -22.19 4.03 -13.93
C ALA A 15 -20.92 3.36 -13.35
N PRO A 16 -20.40 2.29 -13.99
CA PRO A 16 -19.25 1.53 -13.47
C PRO A 16 -18.07 2.47 -13.24
N ARG A 17 -17.55 2.48 -12.01
CA ARG A 17 -16.42 3.34 -11.65
C ARG A 17 -15.15 2.68 -12.15
N GLN A 18 -14.17 3.47 -12.59
CA GLN A 18 -12.88 2.95 -13.03
C GLN A 18 -12.20 2.09 -11.96
N THR A 19 -12.44 2.37 -10.67
CA THR A 19 -12.02 1.54 -9.51
C THR A 19 -12.53 0.10 -9.59
N ASP A 20 -13.72 -0.12 -10.14
CA ASP A 20 -14.37 -1.43 -10.18
C ASP A 20 -13.58 -2.37 -11.11
N ARG A 21 -13.01 -1.82 -12.19
CA ARG A 21 -12.11 -2.55 -13.12
C ARG A 21 -10.85 -3.11 -12.44
N TRP A 22 -10.35 -2.48 -11.37
CA TRP A 22 -9.16 -2.96 -10.66
C TRP A 22 -9.48 -4.13 -9.72
N LEU A 23 -10.76 -4.26 -9.32
CA LEU A 23 -11.26 -5.28 -8.41
C LEU A 23 -11.93 -6.45 -9.17
N GLU A 24 -12.45 -6.20 -10.36
CA GLU A 24 -13.04 -7.22 -11.22
C GLU A 24 -12.03 -8.30 -11.63
N PRO A 25 -12.39 -9.59 -11.58
CA PRO A 25 -11.51 -10.67 -12.04
C PRO A 25 -11.12 -10.47 -13.51
N GLY A 26 -9.82 -10.27 -13.75
CA GLY A 26 -9.31 -10.03 -15.10
C GLY A 26 -7.81 -9.74 -15.13
N PRO A 27 -7.24 -9.51 -16.32
CA PRO A 27 -5.79 -9.30 -16.48
C PRO A 27 -5.25 -8.13 -15.65
N THR A 28 -6.02 -7.05 -15.51
CA THR A 28 -5.64 -5.89 -14.71
C THR A 28 -5.54 -6.23 -13.23
N ASN A 29 -6.54 -6.89 -12.65
CA ASN A 29 -6.52 -7.32 -11.26
C ASN A 29 -5.35 -8.27 -10.96
N ALA A 30 -5.09 -9.24 -11.84
CA ALA A 30 -3.96 -10.16 -11.71
C ALA A 30 -2.60 -9.42 -11.73
N LEU A 31 -2.43 -8.43 -12.60
CA LEU A 31 -1.21 -7.61 -12.68
C LEU A 31 -0.99 -6.79 -11.40
N ILE A 32 -2.05 -6.22 -10.83
CA ILE A 32 -1.97 -5.52 -9.53
C ILE A 32 -1.43 -6.47 -8.46
N ILE A 33 -1.99 -7.68 -8.36
CA ILE A 33 -1.57 -8.69 -7.38
C ILE A 33 -0.08 -9.02 -7.56
N TYR A 34 0.40 -9.19 -8.79
CA TYR A 34 1.82 -9.40 -9.07
C TYR A 34 2.70 -8.23 -8.60
N ILE A 35 2.28 -6.99 -8.85
CA ILE A 35 3.01 -5.80 -8.38
C ILE A 35 3.04 -5.79 -6.84
N LEU A 36 1.91 -6.10 -6.19
CA LEU A 36 1.84 -6.18 -4.72
C LEU A 36 2.76 -7.27 -4.17
N TYR A 37 2.84 -8.43 -4.82
CA TYR A 37 3.77 -9.48 -4.43
C TYR A 37 5.24 -9.06 -4.61
N LEU A 38 5.57 -8.40 -5.72
CA LEU A 38 6.92 -7.91 -5.96
C LEU A 38 7.30 -6.81 -4.94
N ALA A 39 6.39 -5.89 -4.67
CA ALA A 39 6.56 -4.86 -3.66
C ALA A 39 6.73 -5.47 -2.26
N GLY A 40 5.92 -6.46 -1.90
CA GLY A 40 6.05 -7.20 -0.64
C GLY A 40 7.38 -7.92 -0.51
N LEU A 41 7.88 -8.54 -1.60
CA LEU A 41 9.18 -9.20 -1.62
C LEU A 41 10.32 -8.21 -1.41
N VAL A 42 10.28 -7.07 -2.10
CA VAL A 42 11.28 -6.00 -1.97
C VAL A 42 11.25 -5.41 -0.56
N ILE A 43 10.08 -5.07 -0.04
CA ILE A 43 9.94 -4.44 1.29
C ILE A 43 10.34 -5.43 2.41
N GLY A 44 9.97 -6.72 2.28
CA GLY A 44 10.27 -7.74 3.27
C GLY A 44 11.76 -8.02 3.42
N ILE A 45 12.40 -8.55 2.37
CA ILE A 45 13.80 -9.01 2.43
C ILE A 45 14.75 -7.82 2.55
N THR A 46 14.55 -6.78 1.73
CA THR A 46 15.44 -5.61 1.75
C THR A 46 15.29 -4.83 3.06
N GLY A 47 14.07 -4.75 3.62
CA GLY A 47 13.81 -4.15 4.92
C GLY A 47 14.55 -4.87 6.05
N LEU A 48 14.55 -6.21 6.05
CA LEU A 48 15.29 -7.03 7.00
C LEU A 48 16.81 -6.78 6.94
N VAL A 49 17.39 -6.76 5.74
CA VAL A 49 18.82 -6.44 5.57
C VAL A 49 19.13 -5.03 6.06
N GLY A 50 18.27 -4.06 5.72
CA GLY A 50 18.42 -2.67 6.13
C GLY A 50 18.43 -2.48 7.65
N ILE A 51 17.51 -3.13 8.38
CA ILE A 51 17.48 -3.01 9.83
C ILE A 51 18.68 -3.68 10.51
N VAL A 52 19.13 -4.83 10.00
CA VAL A 52 20.35 -5.50 10.50
C VAL A 52 21.56 -4.59 10.35
N LEU A 53 21.75 -3.99 9.16
CA LEU A 53 22.84 -3.05 8.91
C LEU A 53 22.73 -1.80 9.78
N ALA A 54 21.52 -1.29 10.02
CA ALA A 54 21.30 -0.15 10.90
C ALA A 54 21.71 -0.48 12.34
N TYR A 55 21.33 -1.63 12.90
CA TYR A 55 21.73 -2.04 14.25
C TYR A 55 23.24 -2.28 14.39
N ILE A 56 23.89 -2.88 13.38
CA ILE A 56 25.34 -3.14 13.41
C ILE A 56 26.16 -1.85 13.43
N ASN A 57 25.67 -0.80 12.73
CA ASN A 57 26.38 0.47 12.59
C ASN A 57 25.95 1.54 13.59
N ARG A 58 24.80 1.36 14.24
CA ARG A 58 24.35 2.20 15.34
C ARG A 58 25.36 2.16 16.49
N GLY A 59 25.80 3.33 16.95
CA GLY A 59 26.84 3.50 17.97
C GLY A 59 28.28 3.42 17.44
N LYS A 60 28.47 3.13 16.15
CA LYS A 60 29.78 3.23 15.46
C LYS A 60 29.94 4.55 14.70
N SER A 61 28.87 5.32 14.58
CA SER A 61 28.83 6.59 13.86
C SER A 61 28.55 7.75 14.82
N GLY A 62 29.15 8.91 14.56
CA GLY A 62 28.88 10.15 15.29
C GLY A 62 28.08 11.15 14.44
N GLY A 63 27.44 12.12 15.09
CA GLY A 63 26.75 13.22 14.41
C GLY A 63 25.44 12.78 13.74
N PHE A 64 25.18 13.30 12.53
CA PHE A 64 23.92 13.12 11.80
C PHE A 64 23.64 11.66 11.41
N VAL A 65 24.68 10.85 11.18
CA VAL A 65 24.52 9.45 10.75
C VAL A 65 23.87 8.60 11.86
N GLU A 66 24.18 8.89 13.13
CA GLU A 66 23.63 8.17 14.28
C GLU A 66 22.12 8.42 14.45
N SER A 67 21.69 9.68 14.27
CA SER A 67 20.26 10.00 14.26
C SER A 67 19.54 9.37 13.07
N HIS A 68 20.23 9.26 11.92
CA HIS A 68 19.72 8.58 10.75
C HIS A 68 19.50 7.08 10.99
N TYR A 69 20.44 6.37 11.62
CA TYR A 69 20.24 4.96 12.00
C TYR A 69 19.08 4.78 12.97
N THR A 70 18.95 5.69 13.95
CA THR A 70 17.83 5.66 14.89
C THR A 70 16.49 5.88 14.17
N PHE A 71 16.44 6.78 13.18
CA PHE A 71 15.26 7.00 12.35
C PHE A 71 14.91 5.76 11.53
N LEU A 72 15.88 5.13 10.85
CA LEU A 72 15.67 3.93 10.05
C LEU A 72 15.10 2.78 10.88
N ILE A 73 15.66 2.54 12.07
CA ILE A 73 15.19 1.51 13.00
C ILE A 73 13.75 1.79 13.44
N ARG A 74 13.44 3.02 13.85
CA ARG A 74 12.08 3.40 14.28
C ARG A 74 11.07 3.23 13.15
N THR A 75 11.40 3.72 11.95
CA THR A 75 10.53 3.64 10.78
C THR A 75 10.23 2.20 10.38
N PHE A 76 11.23 1.30 10.44
CA PHE A 76 10.99 -0.13 10.20
C PHE A 76 9.99 -0.72 11.18
N TRP A 77 10.14 -0.47 12.49
CA TRP A 77 9.24 -1.03 13.50
C TRP A 77 7.82 -0.45 13.43
N ILE A 78 7.69 0.84 13.13
CA ILE A 78 6.39 1.47 12.91
C ILE A 78 5.72 0.87 11.68
N GLY A 79 6.45 0.74 10.56
CA GLY A 79 5.94 0.11 9.34
C GLY A 79 5.54 -1.36 9.55
N LEU A 80 6.36 -2.13 10.26
CA LEU A 80 6.07 -3.52 10.60
C LEU A 80 4.82 -3.64 11.49
N LEU A 81 4.69 -2.76 12.49
CA LEU A 81 3.51 -2.73 13.35
C LEU A 81 2.25 -2.46 12.52
N TYR A 82 2.26 -1.42 11.68
CA TYR A 82 1.13 -1.10 10.80
C TYR A 82 0.77 -2.25 9.86
N ALA A 83 1.77 -2.90 9.26
CA ALA A 83 1.55 -4.05 8.39
C ALA A 83 0.93 -5.24 9.14
N LEU A 84 1.29 -5.45 10.40
CA LEU A 84 0.75 -6.54 11.22
C LEU A 84 -0.68 -6.26 11.70
N ILE A 85 -1.01 -5.01 12.04
CA ILE A 85 -2.36 -4.66 12.53
C ILE A 85 -3.37 -4.35 11.42
N SER A 86 -2.91 -4.11 10.19
CA SER A 86 -3.78 -3.82 9.04
C SER A 86 -4.47 -5.06 8.45
N VAL A 87 -4.20 -6.24 9.02
CA VAL A 87 -4.77 -7.54 8.60
C VAL A 87 -6.13 -7.80 9.25
#